data_AF-A0AAJ6M3E6-F1
#
_entry.id   AF-A0AAJ6M3E6-F1
#
_cell.length_a   1.000
_cell.length_b   1.000
_cell.length_c   1.000
_cell.angle_alpha   90.00
_cell.angle_beta   90.00
_cell.angle_gamma   90.00
#
_symmetry.space_group_name_H-M   'P 1'
#
loop_
_entity.id
_entity.type
_entity.pdbx_description
1 polymer ?
#
loop_
_entity_poly.entity_id
_entity_poly.type
_entity_poly.pdbx_seq_one_letter_code
_entity_poly.pdbx_strand_id
1 'polypeptide(L)'
;MTAVPTNTLCIYHGNCADGFGAAWVVRKALGPEVEFCAAGHGQLPPDVSGRHVLIVDFAYDYATLMAMAAQALSILVLDHHKTAQADLLKVPVAGAFGEPVEGGNVHALFDMNRSGAGLAWDYFFAGQPRPALIDHIEDRDLWRFNLPGTREVLSNLFSYPQDFTVWDTLLAAPVEDLLADGIAIERQRQKTVADLLRSTARRMTIGGHDVPVANIPSLFASDAGNIMTQGEPFAACYSDGPKGRSFSLRSTDEGMDVSEIAKQFGGGGHRNASGFRVPYGHELTR
;
A
#
# COMPACT_ATOMS: atom_id res chain seq x y z
N MET A 1 18.63 -22.53 -4.96
CA MET A 1 18.66 -21.17 -5.55
C MET A 1 18.26 -21.33 -7.00
N THR A 2 17.04 -20.95 -7.35
CA THR A 2 16.64 -20.77 -8.75
C THR A 2 17.46 -19.63 -9.33
N ALA A 3 17.94 -19.77 -10.57
CA ALA A 3 18.68 -18.70 -11.23
C ALA A 3 17.77 -17.46 -11.34
N VAL A 4 18.29 -16.30 -10.96
CA VAL A 4 17.56 -15.04 -11.10
C VAL A 4 17.40 -14.75 -12.59
N PRO A 5 16.18 -14.51 -13.10
CA PRO A 5 15.99 -14.14 -14.48
C PRO A 5 16.76 -12.85 -14.79
N THR A 6 17.51 -12.83 -15.89
CA THR A 6 18.19 -11.61 -16.35
C THR A 6 17.16 -10.58 -16.81
N ASN A 7 17.47 -9.28 -16.70
CA ASN A 7 16.57 -8.20 -17.11
C ASN A 7 15.25 -8.16 -16.30
N THR A 8 15.35 -8.27 -14.97
CA THR A 8 14.19 -8.24 -14.06
C THR A 8 13.85 -6.81 -13.64
N LEU A 9 12.57 -6.45 -13.74
CA LEU A 9 12.01 -5.18 -13.27
C LEU A 9 10.99 -5.44 -12.16
N CYS A 10 11.20 -4.84 -10.99
CA CYS A 10 10.22 -4.80 -9.91
C CYS A 10 9.53 -3.44 -9.88
N ILE A 11 8.24 -3.44 -10.22
CA ILE A 11 7.34 -2.30 -10.07
C ILE A 11 6.65 -2.45 -8.72
N TYR A 12 6.75 -1.44 -7.86
CA TYR A 12 6.18 -1.52 -6.51
C TYR A 12 5.36 -0.27 -6.19
N HIS A 13 4.40 -0.40 -5.28
CA HIS A 13 3.63 0.75 -4.84
C HIS A 13 4.51 1.73 -4.04
N GLY A 14 4.64 2.96 -4.56
CA GLY A 14 5.52 3.97 -4.01
C GLY A 14 4.93 4.72 -2.81
N ASN A 15 5.80 5.25 -1.95
CA ASN A 15 5.44 6.09 -0.79
C ASN A 15 4.59 5.39 0.29
N CYS A 16 4.61 4.06 0.37
CA CYS A 16 4.08 3.29 1.50
C CYS A 16 5.13 2.31 2.04
N ALA A 17 5.07 1.96 3.32
CA ALA A 17 6.00 0.99 3.89
C ALA A 17 5.78 -0.43 3.36
N ASP A 18 4.54 -0.77 3.00
CA ASP A 18 4.21 -2.10 2.51
C ASP A 18 4.85 -2.36 1.13
N GLY A 19 4.63 -1.47 0.16
CA GLY A 19 5.22 -1.56 -1.17
C GLY A 19 6.74 -1.45 -1.18
N PHE A 20 7.33 -0.57 -0.37
CA PHE A 20 8.79 -0.53 -0.25
C PHE A 20 9.35 -1.76 0.48
N GLY A 21 8.63 -2.29 1.47
CA GLY A 21 8.96 -3.55 2.13
C GLY A 21 8.91 -4.73 1.16
N ALA A 22 7.89 -4.81 0.32
CA ALA A 22 7.77 -5.81 -0.74
C ALA A 22 8.93 -5.70 -1.74
N ALA A 23 9.28 -4.48 -2.18
CA ALA A 23 10.44 -4.24 -3.02
C ALA A 23 11.76 -4.66 -2.36
N TRP A 24 11.93 -4.40 -1.06
CA TRP A 24 13.09 -4.85 -0.30
C TRP A 24 13.19 -6.38 -0.26
N VAL A 25 12.06 -7.07 -0.08
CA VAL A 25 12.02 -8.54 -0.12
C VAL A 25 12.43 -9.06 -1.49
N VAL A 26 11.92 -8.47 -2.58
CA VAL A 26 12.32 -8.83 -3.95
C VAL A 26 13.83 -8.66 -4.13
N ARG A 27 14.41 -7.53 -3.71
CA ARG A 27 15.85 -7.29 -3.77
C ARG A 27 16.63 -8.35 -2.99
N LYS A 28 16.15 -8.74 -1.82
CA LYS A 28 16.80 -9.77 -0.99
C LYS A 28 16.75 -11.14 -1.66
N ALA A 29 15.64 -11.48 -2.31
CA ALA A 29 15.44 -12.78 -2.95
C ALA A 29 16.23 -12.93 -4.25
N LEU A 30 16.25 -11.87 -5.06
CA LEU A 30 16.76 -11.89 -6.44
C LEU A 30 18.10 -11.16 -6.61
N GLY A 31 18.56 -10.45 -5.59
CA GLY A 31 19.85 -9.77 -5.62
C GLY A 31 19.83 -8.41 -6.33
N PRO A 32 21.02 -7.83 -6.55
CA PRO A 32 21.19 -6.42 -6.91
C PRO A 32 20.88 -6.09 -8.38
N GLU A 33 20.75 -7.09 -9.24
CA GLU A 33 20.52 -6.89 -10.69
C GLU A 33 19.06 -6.55 -11.02
N VAL A 34 18.17 -6.51 -10.03
CA VAL A 34 16.78 -6.11 -10.20
C VAL A 34 16.69 -4.59 -10.34
N GLU A 35 16.04 -4.12 -11.41
CA GLU A 35 15.67 -2.71 -11.54
C GLU A 35 14.38 -2.44 -10.76
N PHE A 36 14.30 -1.30 -10.05
CA PHE A 36 13.14 -0.94 -9.22
C PHE A 36 12.46 0.32 -9.73
N CYS A 37 11.14 0.25 -9.92
CA CYS A 37 10.31 1.36 -10.35
C CYS A 37 9.15 1.57 -9.37
N ALA A 38 9.15 2.71 -8.66
CA ALA A 38 8.02 3.10 -7.85
C ALA A 38 6.86 3.55 -8.75
N ALA A 39 5.66 3.02 -8.52
CA ALA A 39 4.44 3.38 -9.23
C ALA A 39 3.28 3.67 -8.27
N GLY A 40 2.21 4.25 -8.80
CA GLY A 40 0.97 4.46 -8.07
C GLY A 40 -0.26 4.42 -8.98
N HIS A 41 -1.45 4.40 -8.39
CA HIS A 41 -2.70 4.35 -9.14
C HIS A 41 -2.81 5.46 -10.19
N GLY A 42 -3.28 5.09 -11.39
CA GLY A 42 -3.47 6.01 -12.51
C GLY A 42 -2.20 6.39 -13.27
N GLN A 43 -1.03 5.86 -12.89
CA GLN A 43 0.18 5.98 -13.69
C GLN A 43 0.22 4.89 -14.77
N LEU A 44 0.84 5.21 -15.91
CA LEU A 44 1.07 4.21 -16.97
C LEU A 44 2.23 3.29 -16.56
N PRO A 45 2.23 2.04 -17.04
CA PRO A 45 3.37 1.14 -16.82
C PRO A 45 4.64 1.69 -17.48
N PRO A 46 5.83 1.43 -16.89
CA PRO A 46 7.11 1.69 -17.55
C PRO A 46 7.32 0.76 -18.75
N ASP A 47 8.44 0.91 -19.46
CA ASP A 47 8.82 -0.03 -20.52
C ASP A 47 9.12 -1.42 -19.93
N VAL A 48 8.35 -2.40 -20.36
CA VAL A 48 8.44 -3.81 -19.94
C VAL A 48 9.01 -4.72 -21.02
N SER A 49 9.40 -4.17 -22.17
CA SER A 49 9.81 -4.93 -23.36
C SER A 49 10.98 -5.86 -23.07
N GLY A 50 10.78 -7.17 -23.27
CA GLY A 50 11.82 -8.17 -23.06
C GLY A 50 12.28 -8.34 -21.61
N ARG A 51 11.45 -7.93 -20.63
CA ARG A 51 11.76 -8.01 -19.19
C ARG A 51 10.94 -9.06 -18.47
N HIS A 52 11.49 -9.61 -17.38
CA HIS A 52 10.70 -10.32 -16.37
C HIS A 52 10.18 -9.30 -15.35
N VAL A 53 8.87 -9.13 -15.27
CA VAL A 53 8.24 -8.08 -14.46
C VAL A 53 7.66 -8.68 -13.18
N LEU A 54 8.00 -8.07 -12.05
CA LEU A 54 7.34 -8.24 -10.77
C LEU A 54 6.53 -6.99 -10.49
N ILE A 55 5.29 -7.16 -10.05
CA ILE A 55 4.44 -6.07 -9.59
C ILE A 55 4.04 -6.41 -8.16
N VAL A 56 4.40 -5.57 -7.19
CA VAL A 56 4.17 -5.86 -5.77
C VAL A 56 3.46 -4.71 -5.07
N ASP A 57 2.52 -5.04 -4.18
CA ASP A 57 1.70 -4.10 -3.40
C ASP A 57 0.78 -3.18 -4.24
N PHE A 58 0.56 -3.51 -5.52
CA PHE A 58 -0.54 -2.96 -6.32
C PHE A 58 -0.71 -3.81 -7.59
N ALA A 59 -1.74 -3.50 -8.38
CA ALA A 59 -1.93 -4.04 -9.71
C ALA A 59 -2.42 -2.99 -10.72
N TYR A 60 -2.05 -3.19 -11.97
CA TYR A 60 -2.73 -2.56 -13.11
C TYR A 60 -4.02 -3.33 -13.44
N ASP A 61 -4.96 -2.67 -14.13
CA ASP A 61 -6.17 -3.34 -14.60
C ASP A 61 -5.87 -4.48 -15.60
N TYR A 62 -6.84 -5.36 -15.81
CA TYR A 62 -6.66 -6.54 -16.66
C TYR A 62 -6.23 -6.19 -18.09
N ALA A 63 -6.82 -5.15 -18.69
CA ALA A 63 -6.48 -4.75 -20.05
C ALA A 63 -5.03 -4.26 -20.17
N THR A 64 -4.57 -3.50 -19.18
CA THR A 64 -3.20 -3.02 -19.08
C THR A 64 -2.23 -4.17 -18.86
N LEU A 65 -2.55 -5.11 -17.96
CA LEU A 65 -1.72 -6.31 -17.74
C LEU A 65 -1.56 -7.12 -19.03
N MET A 66 -2.62 -7.31 -19.81
CA MET A 66 -2.54 -8.03 -21.10
C MET A 66 -1.72 -7.25 -22.16
N ALA A 67 -1.80 -5.92 -22.17
CA ALA A 67 -0.97 -5.09 -23.05
C ALA A 67 0.53 -5.15 -22.67
N MET A 68 0.83 -5.19 -21.37
CA MET A 68 2.19 -5.41 -20.86
C MET A 68 2.68 -6.82 -21.22
N ALA A 69 1.83 -7.84 -21.09
CA ALA A 69 2.13 -9.24 -21.36
C ALA A 69 2.64 -9.49 -22.80
N ALA A 70 2.10 -8.73 -23.76
CA ALA A 70 2.49 -8.81 -25.17
C ALA A 70 3.94 -8.33 -25.42
N GLN A 71 4.54 -7.61 -24.48
CA GLN A 71 5.89 -7.04 -24.58
C GLN A 71 6.88 -7.65 -23.58
N ALA A 72 6.40 -8.03 -22.39
CA ALA A 72 7.20 -8.64 -21.33
C ALA A 72 7.51 -10.12 -21.61
N LEU A 73 8.60 -10.63 -21.02
CA LEU A 73 8.90 -12.06 -20.99
C LEU A 73 7.97 -12.79 -20.03
N SER A 74 7.76 -12.23 -18.84
CA SER A 74 6.79 -12.70 -17.85
C SER A 74 6.32 -11.58 -16.93
N ILE A 75 5.16 -11.73 -16.30
CA ILE A 75 4.61 -10.79 -15.31
C ILE A 75 4.05 -11.60 -14.13
N LEU A 76 4.57 -11.32 -12.93
CA LEU A 76 4.02 -11.80 -11.67
C LEU A 76 3.49 -10.63 -10.84
N VAL A 77 2.23 -10.73 -10.43
CA VAL A 77 1.59 -9.75 -9.53
C VAL A 77 1.40 -10.35 -8.16
N LEU A 78 1.88 -9.67 -7.11
CA LEU A 78 1.64 -9.98 -5.71
C LEU A 78 0.86 -8.82 -5.09
N ASP A 79 -0.43 -9.00 -4.82
CA ASP A 79 -1.30 -7.91 -4.39
C ASP A 79 -2.38 -8.36 -3.40
N HIS A 80 -2.92 -7.40 -2.66
CA HIS A 80 -3.93 -7.59 -1.63
C HIS A 80 -5.01 -6.48 -1.65
N HIS A 81 -5.01 -5.60 -2.67
CA HIS A 81 -6.00 -4.55 -2.80
C HIS A 81 -7.34 -5.06 -3.34
N LYS A 82 -8.43 -4.82 -2.61
CA LYS A 82 -9.79 -5.24 -3.02
C LYS A 82 -10.17 -4.79 -4.43
N THR A 83 -9.75 -3.57 -4.82
CA THR A 83 -10.01 -3.02 -6.16
C THR A 83 -9.37 -3.81 -7.28
N ALA A 84 -8.27 -4.52 -7.03
CA ALA A 84 -7.57 -5.34 -8.02
C ALA A 84 -8.14 -6.76 -8.14
N GLN A 85 -8.86 -7.25 -7.13
CA GLN A 85 -9.29 -8.64 -7.03
C GLN A 85 -10.01 -9.15 -8.29
N ALA A 86 -10.98 -8.39 -8.79
CA ALA A 86 -11.78 -8.81 -9.94
C ALA A 86 -10.95 -8.97 -11.22
N ASP A 87 -9.89 -8.18 -11.38
CA ASP A 87 -8.99 -8.27 -12.52
C ASP A 87 -7.95 -9.38 -12.35
N LEU A 88 -7.41 -9.54 -11.13
CA LEU A 88 -6.42 -10.58 -10.83
C LEU A 88 -7.01 -11.98 -10.83
N LEU A 89 -8.31 -12.15 -10.55
CA LEU A 89 -9.01 -13.44 -10.70
C LEU A 89 -9.16 -13.89 -12.16
N LYS A 90 -8.89 -13.01 -13.14
CA LYS A 90 -8.92 -13.35 -14.58
C LYS A 90 -7.59 -13.89 -15.10
N VAL A 91 -6.52 -13.80 -14.32
CA VAL A 91 -5.21 -14.35 -14.67
C VAL A 91 -4.94 -15.65 -13.89
N PRO A 92 -4.09 -16.55 -14.42
CA PRO A 92 -3.67 -17.75 -13.71
C PRO A 92 -3.09 -17.46 -12.31
N VAL A 93 -3.24 -18.43 -11.41
CA VAL A 93 -2.63 -18.39 -10.07
C VAL A 93 -1.11 -18.43 -10.21
N ALA A 94 -0.41 -17.70 -9.33
CA ALA A 94 1.04 -17.61 -9.31
C ALA A 94 1.72 -19.00 -9.32
N GLY A 95 2.63 -19.16 -10.28
CA GLY A 95 3.62 -20.24 -10.35
C GLY A 95 5.00 -19.72 -9.94
N ALA A 96 6.06 -20.39 -10.38
CA ALA A 96 7.43 -19.90 -10.18
C ALA A 96 7.71 -18.64 -11.00
N PHE A 97 8.39 -17.66 -10.40
CA PHE A 97 8.71 -16.40 -11.06
C PHE A 97 9.68 -16.65 -12.24
N GLY A 98 9.38 -16.03 -13.38
CA GLY A 98 10.17 -16.15 -14.60
C GLY A 98 9.78 -17.34 -15.48
N GLU A 99 8.91 -18.24 -14.99
CA GLU A 99 8.43 -19.39 -15.75
C GLU A 99 7.05 -19.12 -16.36
N PRO A 100 6.77 -19.62 -17.59
CA PRO A 100 5.42 -19.57 -18.16
C PRO A 100 4.41 -20.31 -17.28
N VAL A 101 3.15 -19.89 -17.36
CA VAL A 101 2.02 -20.59 -16.76
C VAL A 101 1.03 -21.04 -17.82
N GLU A 102 0.19 -22.01 -17.47
CA GLU A 102 -0.96 -22.36 -18.29
C GLU A 102 -1.83 -21.10 -18.49
N GLY A 103 -2.01 -20.69 -19.75
CA GLY A 103 -2.77 -19.48 -20.10
C GLY A 103 -1.93 -18.24 -20.43
N GLY A 104 -0.59 -18.31 -20.37
CA GLY A 104 0.28 -17.25 -20.90
C GLY A 104 1.51 -16.95 -20.03
N ASN A 105 1.92 -15.70 -20.00
CA ASN A 105 3.08 -15.22 -19.26
C ASN A 105 2.70 -14.22 -18.15
N VAL A 106 1.42 -14.16 -17.76
CA VAL A 106 0.92 -13.36 -16.62
C VAL A 106 0.29 -14.28 -15.60
N HIS A 107 0.65 -14.10 -14.34
CA HIS A 107 0.02 -14.78 -13.20
C HIS A 107 0.01 -13.89 -11.96
N ALA A 108 -0.85 -14.22 -11.00
CA ALA A 108 -0.99 -13.43 -9.77
C ALA A 108 -1.15 -14.28 -8.52
N LEU A 109 -0.60 -13.79 -7.41
CA LEU A 109 -0.95 -14.22 -6.06
C LEU A 109 -1.73 -13.07 -5.41
N PHE A 110 -3.01 -13.33 -5.14
CA PHE A 110 -3.88 -12.36 -4.48
C PHE A 110 -4.34 -12.87 -3.11
N ASP A 111 -4.13 -12.08 -2.06
CA ASP A 111 -4.58 -12.44 -0.71
C ASP A 111 -4.83 -11.22 0.18
N MET A 112 -6.10 -10.98 0.52
CA MET A 112 -6.54 -9.89 1.39
C MET A 112 -6.07 -10.01 2.85
N ASN A 113 -5.56 -11.18 3.28
CA ASN A 113 -5.18 -11.43 4.67
C ASN A 113 -3.70 -11.16 4.95
N ARG A 114 -2.93 -10.84 3.92
CA ARG A 114 -1.51 -10.53 4.00
C ARG A 114 -1.24 -9.20 3.31
N SER A 115 -0.24 -8.47 3.80
CA SER A 115 0.20 -7.24 3.14
C SER A 115 1.10 -7.57 1.95
N GLY A 116 1.37 -6.62 1.05
CA GLY A 116 2.30 -6.79 -0.06
C GLY A 116 3.69 -7.28 0.38
N ALA A 117 4.23 -6.73 1.47
CA ALA A 117 5.51 -7.15 2.05
C ALA A 117 5.44 -8.58 2.61
N GLY A 118 4.36 -8.93 3.31
CA GLY A 118 4.12 -10.28 3.82
C GLY A 118 3.98 -11.30 2.69
N LEU A 119 3.23 -10.95 1.64
CA LEU A 119 3.04 -11.78 0.44
C LEU A 119 4.35 -12.02 -0.30
N ALA A 120 5.14 -10.98 -0.51
CA ALA A 120 6.44 -11.09 -1.14
C ALA A 120 7.36 -12.02 -0.34
N TRP A 121 7.37 -11.91 1.00
CA TRP A 121 8.23 -12.76 1.83
C TRP A 121 7.82 -14.22 1.74
N ASP A 122 6.54 -14.51 1.93
CA ASP A 122 6.02 -15.88 1.88
C ASP A 122 6.23 -16.53 0.51
N TYR A 123 6.16 -15.74 -0.56
CA TYR A 123 6.40 -16.20 -1.92
C TYR A 123 7.87 -16.59 -2.16
N PHE A 124 8.81 -15.68 -1.87
CA PHE A 124 10.24 -15.89 -2.18
C PHE A 124 10.99 -16.74 -1.15
N PHE A 125 10.56 -16.71 0.11
CA PHE A 125 11.20 -17.38 1.24
C PHE A 125 10.25 -18.38 1.89
N ALA A 126 9.47 -19.10 1.09
CA ALA A 126 8.48 -20.07 1.54
C ALA A 126 9.05 -21.02 2.62
N GLY A 127 8.36 -21.08 3.77
CA GLY A 127 8.75 -21.89 4.92
C GLY A 127 9.80 -21.26 5.85
N GLN A 128 10.31 -20.07 5.54
CA GLN A 128 11.19 -19.31 6.45
C GLN A 128 10.38 -18.31 7.27
N PRO A 129 10.72 -18.11 8.55
CA PRO A 129 10.08 -17.09 9.37
C PRO A 129 10.30 -15.70 8.76
N ARG A 130 9.27 -14.85 8.81
CA ARG A 130 9.36 -13.45 8.41
C ARG A 130 10.27 -12.68 9.38
N PRO A 131 11.03 -11.67 8.92
CA PRO A 131 11.62 -10.69 9.81
C PRO A 131 10.50 -10.00 10.57
N ALA A 132 10.66 -9.82 11.88
CA ALA A 132 9.57 -9.29 12.70
C ALA A 132 9.09 -7.89 12.27
N LEU A 133 9.95 -7.06 11.68
CA LEU A 133 9.54 -5.79 11.10
C LEU A 133 8.58 -5.95 9.89
N ILE A 134 8.69 -7.02 9.10
CA ILE A 134 7.70 -7.34 8.05
C ILE A 134 6.34 -7.67 8.69
N ASP A 135 6.32 -8.41 9.79
CA ASP A 135 5.08 -8.71 10.51
C ASP A 135 4.44 -7.45 11.10
N HIS A 136 5.24 -6.51 11.64
CA HIS A 136 4.72 -5.22 12.08
C HIS A 136 4.22 -4.34 10.93
N ILE A 137 4.88 -4.37 9.78
CA ILE A 137 4.39 -3.68 8.56
C ILE A 137 3.01 -4.23 8.19
N GLU A 138 2.85 -5.56 8.11
CA GLU A 138 1.56 -6.19 7.81
C GLU A 138 0.49 -5.87 8.87
N ASP A 139 0.86 -5.90 10.15
CA ASP A 139 -0.05 -5.60 11.26
C ASP A 139 -0.58 -4.17 11.21
N ARG A 140 0.23 -3.21 10.76
CA ARG A 140 -0.20 -1.82 10.54
C ARG A 140 -0.99 -1.66 9.24
N ASP A 141 -0.51 -2.26 8.16
CA ASP A 141 -1.08 -2.09 6.83
C ASP A 141 -2.53 -2.62 6.78
N LEU A 142 -2.75 -3.80 7.37
CA LEU A 142 -4.07 -4.40 7.54
C LEU A 142 -4.86 -3.82 8.73
N TRP A 143 -4.30 -2.80 9.39
CA TRP A 143 -4.90 -2.05 10.50
C TRP A 143 -5.31 -2.90 11.71
N ARG A 144 -4.57 -3.97 12.00
CA ARG A 144 -4.87 -4.97 13.04
C ARG A 144 -4.39 -4.53 14.42
N PHE A 145 -3.14 -4.07 14.51
CA PHE A 145 -2.49 -3.73 15.80
C PHE A 145 -2.52 -4.87 16.83
N ASN A 146 -2.41 -6.12 16.38
CA ASN A 146 -2.37 -7.30 17.24
C ASN A 146 -0.99 -7.50 17.87
N LEU A 147 0.07 -7.00 17.21
CA LEU A 147 1.43 -7.12 17.74
C LEU A 147 1.72 -5.96 18.72
N PRO A 148 2.31 -6.25 19.90
CA PRO A 148 2.71 -5.21 20.84
C PRO A 148 3.68 -4.21 20.21
N GLY A 149 3.41 -2.92 20.35
CA GLY A 149 4.33 -1.88 19.90
C GLY A 149 4.31 -1.57 18.40
N THR A 150 3.40 -2.14 17.60
CA THR A 150 3.32 -1.87 16.15
C THR A 150 3.29 -0.38 15.83
N ARG A 151 2.55 0.44 16.61
CA ARG A 151 2.47 1.88 16.35
C ARG A 151 3.83 2.56 16.50
N GLU A 152 4.54 2.23 17.57
CA GLU A 152 5.86 2.75 17.89
C GLU A 152 6.89 2.29 16.85
N VAL A 153 6.95 0.99 16.57
CA VAL A 153 7.85 0.39 15.56
C VAL A 153 7.65 1.06 14.20
N LEU A 154 6.39 1.27 13.78
CA LEU A 154 6.12 1.90 12.49
C LEU A 154 6.38 3.42 12.51
N SER A 155 6.12 4.10 13.63
CA SER A 155 6.51 5.50 13.79
C SER A 155 8.02 5.69 13.69
N ASN A 156 8.81 4.73 14.19
CA ASN A 156 10.26 4.71 13.96
C ASN A 156 10.59 4.47 12.47
N LEU A 157 10.03 3.42 11.85
CA LEU A 157 10.26 3.11 10.43
C LEU A 157 9.95 4.31 9.52
N PHE A 158 8.84 4.99 9.73
CA PHE A 158 8.42 6.16 8.94
C PHE A 158 9.29 7.40 9.16
N SER A 159 10.16 7.41 10.18
CA SER A 159 11.11 8.50 10.38
C SER A 159 12.35 8.41 9.48
N TYR A 160 12.56 7.23 8.86
CA TYR A 160 13.68 6.97 7.96
C TYR A 160 13.30 7.11 6.48
N PRO A 161 14.26 7.42 5.59
CA PRO A 161 14.02 7.38 4.16
C PRO A 161 13.74 5.95 3.68
N GLN A 162 12.96 5.84 2.60
CA GLN A 162 12.81 4.59 1.83
C GLN A 162 14.05 4.34 1.00
N ASP A 163 15.13 3.98 1.69
CA ASP A 163 16.41 3.61 1.11
C ASP A 163 16.74 2.16 1.49
N PHE A 164 17.25 1.43 0.51
CA PHE A 164 17.49 0.00 0.63
C PHE A 164 18.56 -0.33 1.68
N THR A 165 19.64 0.45 1.77
CA THR A 165 20.71 0.25 2.76
C THR A 165 20.26 0.64 4.16
N VAL A 166 19.44 1.69 4.29
CA VAL A 166 18.81 2.03 5.57
C VAL A 166 17.88 0.90 6.03
N TRP A 167 17.05 0.37 5.14
CA TRP A 167 16.13 -0.72 5.45
C TRP A 167 16.83 -2.04 5.74
N ASP A 168 18.01 -2.32 5.16
CA ASP A 168 18.84 -3.46 5.56
C ASP A 168 19.19 -3.43 7.06
N THR A 169 19.47 -2.23 7.58
CA THR A 169 19.79 -2.04 9.00
C THR A 169 18.54 -2.19 9.87
N LEU A 170 17.41 -1.59 9.46
CA LEU A 170 16.15 -1.66 10.20
C LEU A 170 15.59 -3.09 10.25
N LEU A 171 15.66 -3.84 9.15
CA LEU A 171 15.16 -5.23 9.08
C LEU A 171 16.07 -6.23 9.80
N ALA A 172 17.31 -5.86 10.10
CA ALA A 172 18.23 -6.66 10.90
C ALA A 172 18.20 -6.30 12.40
N ALA A 173 17.62 -5.16 12.77
CA ALA A 173 17.56 -4.70 14.14
C ALA A 173 16.58 -5.53 15.00
N PRO A 174 16.87 -5.73 16.30
CA PRO A 174 15.88 -6.22 17.26
C PRO A 174 14.64 -5.31 17.30
N VAL A 175 13.46 -5.90 17.42
CA VAL A 175 12.20 -5.14 17.47
C VAL A 175 12.15 -4.22 18.69
N GLU A 176 12.78 -4.63 19.79
CA GLU A 176 12.85 -3.87 21.04
C GLU A 176 13.56 -2.52 20.82
N ASP A 177 14.61 -2.49 20.00
CA ASP A 177 15.33 -1.27 19.66
C ASP A 177 14.46 -0.38 18.76
N LEU A 178 13.80 -0.98 17.76
CA LEU A 178 12.88 -0.25 16.88
C LEU A 178 11.71 0.38 17.65
N LEU A 179 11.18 -0.35 18.63
CA LEU A 179 10.12 0.10 19.52
C LEU A 179 10.63 1.25 20.39
N ALA A 180 11.80 1.11 21.02
CA ALA A 180 12.36 2.11 21.92
C ALA A 180 12.52 3.48 21.24
N ASP A 181 13.03 3.48 20.00
CA ASP A 181 13.17 4.69 19.18
C ASP A 181 11.82 5.29 18.76
N GLY A 182 10.80 4.45 18.62
CA GLY A 182 9.45 4.83 18.21
C GLY A 182 8.58 5.49 19.27
N ILE A 183 8.82 5.22 20.57
CA ILE A 183 7.93 5.65 21.67
C ILE A 183 7.68 7.16 21.67
N ALA A 184 8.75 7.96 21.59
CA ALA A 184 8.63 9.41 21.66
C ALA A 184 7.95 10.00 20.41
N ILE A 185 8.24 9.41 19.24
CA ILE A 185 7.67 9.80 17.95
C ILE A 185 6.16 9.53 17.96
N GLU A 186 5.75 8.34 18.39
CA GLU A 186 4.35 7.95 18.45
C GLU A 186 3.55 8.80 19.44
N ARG A 187 4.13 9.10 20.62
CA ARG A 187 3.50 10.00 21.59
C ARG A 187 3.28 11.39 21.00
N GLN A 188 4.26 11.95 20.29
CA GLN A 188 4.12 13.24 19.62
C GLN A 188 3.03 13.16 18.54
N ARG A 189 3.06 12.11 17.71
CA ARG A 189 2.10 11.87 16.63
C ARG A 189 0.66 11.85 17.14
N GLN A 190 0.37 11.09 18.19
CA GLN A 190 -0.97 11.02 18.77
C GLN A 190 -1.46 12.37 19.32
N LYS A 191 -0.57 13.11 20.00
CA LYS A 191 -0.89 14.47 20.46
C LYS A 191 -1.20 15.40 19.27
N THR A 192 -0.38 15.35 18.23
CA THR A 192 -0.56 16.17 17.02
C THR A 192 -1.87 15.85 16.31
N VAL A 193 -2.22 14.57 16.16
CA VAL A 193 -3.51 14.14 15.60
C VAL A 193 -4.68 14.72 16.40
N ALA A 194 -4.64 14.60 17.73
CA ALA A 194 -5.70 15.11 18.60
C ALA A 194 -5.87 16.64 18.51
N ASP A 195 -4.76 17.39 18.48
CA ASP A 195 -4.79 18.85 18.36
C ASP A 195 -5.29 19.32 16.99
N LEU A 196 -4.90 18.61 15.91
CA LEU A 196 -5.38 18.90 14.56
C LEU A 196 -6.87 18.62 14.43
N LEU A 197 -7.35 17.47 14.90
CA LEU A 197 -8.78 17.15 14.90
C LEU A 197 -9.60 18.20 15.64
N ARG A 198 -9.13 18.68 16.81
CA ARG A 198 -9.82 19.72 17.58
C ARG A 198 -9.97 21.03 16.81
N SER A 199 -9.01 21.35 15.94
CA SER A 199 -8.96 22.62 15.23
C SER A 199 -9.51 22.58 13.80
N THR A 200 -9.57 21.40 13.17
CA THR A 200 -9.89 21.29 11.74
C THR A 200 -11.07 20.37 11.40
N ALA A 201 -11.57 19.56 12.35
CA ALA A 201 -12.71 18.69 12.10
C ALA A 201 -14.00 19.49 11.86
N ARG A 202 -14.72 19.12 10.80
CA ARG A 202 -16.01 19.69 10.38
C ARG A 202 -16.86 18.62 9.71
N ARG A 203 -18.05 18.98 9.24
CA ARG A 203 -18.94 18.12 8.44
C ARG A 203 -18.84 18.47 6.95
N MET A 204 -18.93 17.47 6.08
CA MET A 204 -19.10 17.65 4.63
C MET A 204 -19.97 16.53 4.06
N THR A 205 -20.70 16.81 2.99
CA THR A 205 -21.37 15.79 2.19
C THR A 205 -20.41 15.24 1.13
N ILE A 206 -20.09 13.95 1.20
CA ILE A 206 -19.26 13.23 0.24
C ILE A 206 -20.04 12.01 -0.26
N GLY A 207 -20.22 11.89 -1.59
CA GLY A 207 -20.97 10.77 -2.18
C GLY A 207 -22.41 10.67 -1.68
N GLY A 208 -23.04 11.81 -1.33
CA GLY A 208 -24.39 11.84 -0.78
C GLY A 208 -24.50 11.59 0.74
N HIS A 209 -23.38 11.36 1.43
CA HIS A 209 -23.36 11.12 2.88
C HIS A 209 -22.75 12.31 3.61
N ASP A 210 -23.45 12.84 4.60
CA ASP A 210 -22.87 13.78 5.55
C ASP A 210 -21.93 12.99 6.49
N VAL A 211 -20.66 13.41 6.58
CA VAL A 211 -19.60 12.71 7.32
C VAL A 211 -18.62 13.66 8.00
N PRO A 212 -17.90 13.24 9.07
CA PRO A 212 -16.85 14.05 9.65
C PRO A 212 -15.65 14.11 8.70
N VAL A 213 -15.10 15.31 8.55
CA VAL A 213 -13.97 15.61 7.69
C VAL A 213 -12.98 16.53 8.39
N ALA A 214 -11.69 16.23 8.30
CA ALA A 214 -10.63 17.11 8.82
C ALA A 214 -9.65 17.56 7.71
N ASN A 215 -9.25 18.84 7.74
CA ASN A 215 -8.08 19.29 6.99
C ASN A 215 -6.83 18.86 7.76
N ILE A 216 -6.14 17.84 7.27
CA ILE A 216 -4.98 17.29 7.96
C ILE A 216 -3.98 16.74 6.94
N PRO A 217 -2.66 16.94 7.15
CA PRO A 217 -1.65 16.34 6.28
C PRO A 217 -1.85 14.82 6.12
N SER A 218 -1.58 14.30 4.93
CA SER A 218 -1.76 12.88 4.59
C SER A 218 -1.04 11.94 5.56
N LEU A 219 0.10 12.38 6.09
CA LEU A 219 0.86 11.67 7.12
C LEU A 219 0.00 11.26 8.32
N PHE A 220 -1.00 12.05 8.72
CA PHE A 220 -1.84 11.81 9.88
C PHE A 220 -3.25 11.28 9.52
N ALA A 221 -3.57 11.21 8.23
CA ALA A 221 -4.93 10.94 7.75
C ALA A 221 -5.49 9.59 8.23
N SER A 222 -4.65 8.55 8.30
CA SER A 222 -5.11 7.24 8.76
C SER A 222 -5.56 7.25 10.22
N ASP A 223 -4.76 7.82 11.13
CA ASP A 223 -5.10 7.86 12.55
C ASP A 223 -6.27 8.82 12.81
N ALA A 224 -6.25 9.99 12.17
CA ALA A 224 -7.33 10.97 12.27
C ALA A 224 -8.67 10.41 11.74
N GLY A 225 -8.66 9.77 10.57
CA GLY A 225 -9.83 9.13 9.99
C GLY A 225 -10.34 7.98 10.85
N ASN A 226 -9.45 7.15 11.41
CA ASN A 226 -9.84 6.06 12.31
C ASN A 226 -10.50 6.57 13.61
N ILE A 227 -10.03 7.70 14.15
CA ILE A 227 -10.66 8.33 15.31
C ILE A 227 -12.04 8.88 14.94
N MET A 228 -12.14 9.59 13.81
CA MET A 228 -13.39 10.24 13.39
C MET A 228 -14.47 9.26 12.93
N THR A 229 -14.11 8.07 12.42
CA THR A 229 -15.11 7.13 11.86
C THR A 229 -15.92 6.37 12.92
N GLN A 230 -15.58 6.48 14.20
CA GLN A 230 -16.28 5.75 15.26
C GLN A 230 -17.75 6.21 15.34
N GLY A 231 -18.69 5.31 15.03
CA GLY A 231 -20.13 5.61 15.00
C GLY A 231 -20.62 6.39 13.77
N GLU A 232 -19.77 6.56 12.77
CA GLU A 232 -20.08 7.26 11.51
C GLU A 232 -20.01 6.28 10.34
N PRO A 233 -20.74 6.51 9.22
CA PRO A 233 -20.69 5.58 8.08
C PRO A 233 -19.27 5.48 7.49
N PHE A 234 -18.55 6.60 7.49
CA PHE A 234 -17.13 6.74 7.24
C PHE A 234 -16.67 8.13 7.68
N ALA A 235 -15.36 8.39 7.66
CA ALA A 235 -14.77 9.70 7.86
C ALA A 235 -13.80 10.03 6.72
N ALA A 236 -13.51 11.32 6.53
CA ALA A 236 -12.51 11.76 5.56
C ALA A 236 -11.45 12.68 6.16
N CYS A 237 -10.26 12.60 5.63
CA CYS A 237 -9.20 13.59 5.82
C CYS A 237 -8.88 14.18 4.45
N TYR A 238 -8.57 15.47 4.37
CA TYR A 238 -8.10 16.06 3.13
C TYR A 238 -6.87 16.94 3.30
N SER A 239 -6.11 17.05 2.23
CA SER A 239 -5.05 18.04 2.07
C SER A 239 -5.07 18.62 0.66
N ASP A 240 -4.72 19.90 0.56
CA ASP A 240 -4.60 20.62 -0.70
C ASP A 240 -3.18 20.48 -1.26
N GLY A 241 -3.07 20.23 -2.56
CA GLY A 241 -1.81 20.18 -3.29
C GLY A 241 -1.91 20.86 -4.66
N PRO A 242 -0.82 20.93 -5.43
CA PRO A 242 -0.77 21.73 -6.66
C PRO A 242 -1.82 21.38 -7.71
N LYS A 243 -2.34 20.14 -7.69
CA LYS A 243 -3.32 19.61 -8.65
C LYS A 243 -4.76 19.55 -8.11
N GLY A 244 -5.01 20.04 -6.90
CA GLY A 244 -6.32 20.00 -6.24
C GLY A 244 -6.29 19.36 -4.85
N ARG A 245 -7.47 18.94 -4.37
CA ARG A 245 -7.67 18.40 -3.03
C ARG A 245 -7.69 16.88 -3.06
N SER A 246 -6.81 16.26 -2.26
CA SER A 246 -6.80 14.80 -2.08
C SER A 246 -7.56 14.43 -0.82
N PHE A 247 -8.44 13.44 -0.91
CA PHE A 247 -9.22 12.89 0.18
C PHE A 247 -8.73 11.49 0.53
N SER A 248 -8.61 11.20 1.82
CA SER A 248 -8.34 9.88 2.39
C SER A 248 -9.52 9.50 3.27
N LEU A 249 -10.21 8.42 2.90
CA LEU A 249 -11.42 7.93 3.53
C LEU A 249 -11.09 6.77 4.47
N ARG A 250 -11.74 6.73 5.64
CA ARG A 250 -11.65 5.62 6.60
C ARG A 250 -13.04 5.18 7.03
N SER A 251 -13.24 3.88 7.18
CA SER A 251 -14.45 3.29 7.78
C SER A 251 -14.08 2.12 8.70
N THR A 252 -15.04 1.65 9.50
CA THR A 252 -14.92 0.39 10.25
C THR A 252 -15.50 -0.78 9.45
N ASP A 253 -15.36 -2.00 9.95
CA ASP A 253 -15.97 -3.19 9.33
C ASP A 253 -17.50 -3.14 9.28
N GLU A 254 -18.12 -2.46 10.25
CA GLU A 254 -19.56 -2.15 10.29
C GLU A 254 -19.92 -0.92 9.44
N GLY A 255 -18.93 -0.11 9.07
CA GLY A 255 -19.09 1.07 8.24
C GLY A 255 -19.25 0.75 6.75
N MET A 256 -19.39 1.81 5.96
CA MET A 256 -19.51 1.71 4.50
C MET A 256 -18.21 1.26 3.84
N ASP A 257 -18.34 0.63 2.68
CA ASP A 257 -17.21 0.37 1.80
C ASP A 257 -16.73 1.69 1.15
N VAL A 258 -15.65 2.27 1.69
CA VAL A 258 -15.13 3.54 1.19
C VAL A 258 -14.44 3.41 -0.16
N SER A 259 -14.12 2.20 -0.62
CA SER A 259 -13.60 1.99 -1.98
C SER A 259 -14.68 2.28 -3.03
N GLU A 260 -15.94 1.96 -2.74
CA GLU A 260 -17.07 2.29 -3.61
C GLU A 260 -17.38 3.79 -3.62
N ILE A 261 -17.16 4.49 -2.51
CA ILE A 261 -17.25 5.96 -2.45
C ILE A 261 -16.12 6.58 -3.28
N ALA A 262 -14.88 6.12 -3.10
CA ALA A 262 -13.73 6.67 -3.80
C ALA A 262 -13.82 6.47 -5.33
N LYS A 263 -14.34 5.32 -5.80
CA LYS A 263 -14.53 5.02 -7.23
C LYS A 263 -15.42 6.05 -7.94
N GLN A 264 -16.42 6.61 -7.26
CA GLN A 264 -17.29 7.66 -7.84
C GLN A 264 -16.51 8.92 -8.27
N PHE A 265 -15.32 9.13 -7.68
CA PHE A 265 -14.43 10.24 -7.96
C PHE A 265 -13.14 9.81 -8.69
N GLY A 266 -13.11 8.60 -9.25
CA GLY A 266 -11.92 8.05 -9.93
C GLY A 266 -10.79 7.62 -8.99
N GLY A 267 -11.09 7.40 -7.71
CA GLY A 267 -10.17 6.86 -6.71
C GLY A 267 -10.31 5.35 -6.47
N GLY A 268 -9.68 4.86 -5.40
CA GLY A 268 -9.68 3.43 -5.04
C GLY A 268 -8.92 3.13 -3.73
N GLY A 269 -8.78 1.84 -3.41
CA GLY A 269 -8.09 1.33 -2.22
C GLY A 269 -8.78 0.12 -1.57
N HIS A 270 -8.56 -0.09 -0.28
CA HIS A 270 -9.23 -1.11 0.52
C HIS A 270 -10.65 -0.69 0.93
N ARG A 271 -11.47 -1.68 1.31
CA ARG A 271 -12.83 -1.48 1.84
C ARG A 271 -12.90 -0.38 2.90
N ASN A 272 -11.92 -0.36 3.82
CA ASN A 272 -11.90 0.53 4.98
C ASN A 272 -10.91 1.70 4.84
N ALA A 273 -10.12 1.73 3.78
CA ALA A 273 -9.08 2.73 3.55
C ALA A 273 -8.91 2.96 2.06
N SER A 274 -9.50 4.05 1.56
CA SER A 274 -9.46 4.42 0.14
C SER A 274 -9.21 5.91 -0.01
N GLY A 275 -8.84 6.36 -1.20
CA GLY A 275 -8.61 7.78 -1.47
C GLY A 275 -8.95 8.19 -2.89
N PHE A 276 -9.22 9.47 -3.06
CA PHE A 276 -9.47 10.08 -4.37
C PHE A 276 -8.95 11.52 -4.40
N ARG A 277 -8.87 12.12 -5.58
CA ARG A 277 -8.49 13.52 -5.76
C ARG A 277 -9.47 14.22 -6.67
N VAL A 278 -9.82 15.44 -6.30
CA VAL A 278 -10.64 16.34 -7.13
C VAL A 278 -9.86 17.61 -7.47
N PRO A 279 -10.02 18.16 -8.68
CA PRO A 279 -9.38 19.42 -9.07
C PRO A 279 -10.01 20.60 -8.31
N TYR A 280 -9.29 21.73 -8.24
CA TYR A 280 -9.87 22.98 -7.75
C TYR A 280 -11.06 23.41 -8.63
N GLY A 281 -12.11 23.92 -8.00
CA GLY A 281 -13.38 24.26 -8.65
C GLY A 281 -14.44 23.15 -8.56
N HIS A 282 -14.03 21.92 -8.20
CA HIS A 282 -14.96 20.86 -7.82
C HIS A 282 -15.72 21.25 -6.53
N GLU A 283 -16.97 20.79 -6.37
CA GLU A 283 -17.80 21.15 -5.22
C GLU A 283 -17.16 20.83 -3.85
N LEU A 284 -16.45 19.72 -3.76
CA LEU A 284 -15.71 19.30 -2.55
C LEU A 284 -14.47 20.19 -2.24
N THR A 285 -14.12 21.11 -3.13
CA THR A 285 -13.03 22.08 -2.94
C THR A 285 -13.53 23.48 -2.56
N ARG A 286 -14.85 23.66 -2.49
CA ARG A 286 -15.47 24.92 -2.06
C ARG A 286 -15.37 25.14 -0.55
#